data_AF-A0A1H9TM70-F1
#
_entry.id   AF-A0A1H9TM70-F1
#
_cell.length_a   1.000
_cell.length_b   1.000
_cell.length_c   1.000
_cell.angle_alpha   90.00
_cell.angle_beta   90.00
_cell.angle_gamma   90.00
#
_symmetry.space_group_name_H-M   'P 1'
#
loop_
_entity.id
_entity.type
_entity.pdbx_description
1 polymer ?
#
loop_
_entity_poly.entity_id
_entity_poly.type
_entity_poly.pdbx_seq_one_letter_code
_entity_poly.pdbx_strand_id
1 'polypeptide(L)'
;MTELEKMLSGALYRPGDPELAAMRARAQDLMRRYNSTIVGEAEARDPILAELFGALGPGSAVRAPVYVDYGCHIEIGADCFFNFGCVMLDVCPIRIGDNVQVGPNVQLLAADHPRDAESRDAGLENGRPVTIGRNVWIGAAALILPGVTVGDDAIVGAGAVVTHDVPAGARVAGNPARVLPAR
;
A
#
# COMPACT_ATOMS: atom_id res chain seq x y z
N MET A 1 16.84 -18.00 -7.78
CA MET A 1 15.97 -17.09 -7.02
C MET A 1 14.69 -17.83 -6.69
N THR A 2 14.26 -17.80 -5.44
CA THR A 2 12.93 -18.29 -5.02
C THR A 2 11.83 -17.42 -5.64
N GLU A 3 10.57 -17.85 -5.60
CA GLU A 3 9.46 -17.02 -6.10
C GLU A 3 9.28 -15.76 -5.24
N LEU A 4 9.59 -15.83 -3.94
CA LEU A 4 9.65 -14.67 -3.05
C LEU A 4 10.71 -13.65 -3.49
N GLU A 5 11.93 -14.09 -3.80
CA GLU A 5 13.01 -13.21 -4.29
C GLU A 5 12.66 -12.56 -5.64
N LYS A 6 12.00 -13.31 -6.53
CA LYS A 6 11.50 -12.77 -7.81
C LYS A 6 10.42 -11.72 -7.58
N MET A 7 9.43 -12.05 -6.74
CA MET A 7 8.31 -11.16 -6.41
C MET A 7 8.81 -9.83 -5.82
N LEU A 8 9.68 -9.88 -4.80
CA LEU A 8 10.19 -8.69 -4.13
C LEU A 8 11.09 -7.82 -5.00
N SER A 9 11.76 -8.40 -6.00
CA SER A 9 12.56 -7.65 -6.98
C SER A 9 11.73 -7.09 -8.14
N GLY A 10 10.43 -7.40 -8.21
CA GLY A 10 9.53 -7.00 -9.29
C GLY A 10 9.67 -7.84 -10.57
N ALA A 11 10.44 -8.92 -10.52
CA ALA A 11 10.52 -9.88 -11.62
C ALA A 11 9.23 -10.69 -11.75
N LEU A 12 9.06 -11.36 -12.89
CA LEU A 12 7.95 -12.31 -13.08
C LEU A 12 8.07 -13.46 -12.08
N TYR A 13 6.99 -13.72 -11.35
CA TYR A 13 6.91 -14.79 -10.37
C TYR A 13 5.60 -15.58 -10.51
N ARG A 14 5.55 -16.76 -9.89
CA ARG A 14 4.37 -17.61 -9.79
C ARG A 14 3.67 -17.39 -8.47
N PRO A 15 2.50 -16.74 -8.43
CA PRO A 15 1.82 -16.44 -7.17
C PRO A 15 1.34 -17.68 -6.42
N GLY A 16 1.12 -18.79 -7.14
CA GLY A 16 0.71 -20.08 -6.56
C GLY A 16 1.82 -20.85 -5.84
N ASP A 17 3.03 -20.29 -5.73
CA ASP A 17 4.11 -20.89 -4.95
C ASP A 17 3.68 -21.15 -3.49
N PRO A 18 4.01 -22.31 -2.89
CA PRO A 18 3.57 -22.67 -1.54
C PRO A 18 4.02 -21.70 -0.44
N GLU A 19 5.21 -21.10 -0.56
CA GLU A 19 5.71 -20.11 0.41
C GLU A 19 4.84 -18.86 0.35
N LEU A 20 4.63 -18.32 -0.85
CA LEU A 20 3.81 -17.14 -1.08
C LEU A 20 2.35 -17.37 -0.67
N ALA A 21 1.79 -18.55 -0.97
CA ALA A 21 0.45 -18.92 -0.55
C ALA A 21 0.30 -18.98 0.98
N ALA A 22 1.28 -19.54 1.69
CA ALA A 22 1.28 -19.59 3.14
C ALA A 22 1.39 -18.19 3.77
N MET A 23 2.22 -17.31 3.19
CA MET A 23 2.34 -15.93 3.65
C MET A 23 1.02 -15.15 3.48
N ARG A 24 0.35 -15.26 2.33
CA ARG A 24 -0.98 -14.63 2.13
C ARG A 24 -2.04 -15.19 3.07
N ALA A 25 -2.05 -16.49 3.32
CA ALA A 25 -2.98 -17.10 4.27
C ALA A 25 -2.79 -16.55 5.71
N ARG A 26 -1.53 -16.38 6.13
CA ARG A 26 -1.20 -15.71 7.40
C ARG A 26 -1.72 -14.27 7.44
N ALA A 27 -1.44 -13.49 6.38
CA ALA A 27 -1.86 -12.10 6.29
C ALA A 27 -3.39 -11.96 6.35
N GLN A 28 -4.11 -12.84 5.66
CA GLN A 28 -5.58 -12.87 5.67
C GLN A 28 -6.15 -13.18 7.06
N ASP A 29 -5.53 -14.07 7.84
CA ASP A 29 -5.98 -14.34 9.20
C ASP A 29 -5.80 -13.12 10.11
N LEU A 30 -4.61 -12.51 10.08
CA LEU A 30 -4.31 -11.29 10.84
C LEU A 30 -5.23 -10.13 10.45
N MET A 31 -5.40 -9.91 9.14
CA MET A 31 -6.31 -8.92 8.57
C MET A 31 -7.75 -9.14 9.04
N ARG A 32 -8.24 -10.39 9.00
CA ARG A 32 -9.59 -10.74 9.46
C ARG A 32 -9.78 -10.46 10.95
N ARG A 33 -8.81 -10.84 11.78
CA ARG A 33 -8.83 -10.56 13.22
C ARG A 33 -8.84 -9.05 13.47
N TYR A 34 -7.93 -8.30 12.85
CA TYR A 34 -7.86 -6.84 12.99
C TYR A 34 -9.16 -6.15 12.56
N ASN A 35 -9.73 -6.56 11.41
CA ASN A 35 -10.94 -5.97 10.86
C ASN A 35 -12.20 -6.27 11.70
N SER A 36 -12.11 -7.15 12.69
CA SER A 36 -13.17 -7.41 13.66
C SER A 36 -13.08 -6.54 14.93
N THR A 37 -12.03 -5.73 15.07
CA THR A 37 -11.82 -4.83 16.21
C THR A 37 -12.41 -3.43 15.99
N ILE A 38 -12.61 -2.67 17.07
CA ILE A 38 -13.06 -1.27 17.04
C ILE A 38 -12.05 -0.31 17.67
N VAL A 39 -12.19 0.99 17.43
CA VAL A 39 -11.36 2.01 18.08
C VAL A 39 -11.59 1.96 19.59
N GLY A 40 -10.51 1.96 20.37
CA GLY A 40 -10.54 1.83 21.83
C GLY A 40 -10.02 0.49 22.36
N GLU A 41 -9.88 -0.52 21.50
CA GLU A 41 -9.39 -1.86 21.86
C GLU A 41 -7.87 -2.02 21.62
N ALA A 42 -7.06 -1.09 22.12
CA ALA A 42 -5.61 -1.05 21.85
C ALA A 42 -4.90 -2.38 22.21
N GLU A 43 -5.24 -2.98 23.37
CA GLU A 43 -4.67 -4.26 23.82
C GLU A 43 -4.87 -5.41 22.83
N ALA A 44 -5.98 -5.39 22.07
CA ALA A 44 -6.26 -6.39 21.05
C ALA A 44 -5.69 -6.00 19.67
N ARG A 45 -5.64 -4.71 19.36
CA ARG A 45 -5.25 -4.17 18.04
C ARG A 45 -3.76 -4.14 17.82
N ASP A 46 -3.01 -3.64 18.79
CA ASP A 46 -1.60 -3.30 18.61
C ASP A 46 -0.74 -4.54 18.32
N PRO A 47 -0.93 -5.69 19.01
CA PRO A 47 -0.20 -6.90 18.68
C PRO A 47 -0.49 -7.41 17.27
N ILE A 48 -1.76 -7.33 16.82
CA ILE A 48 -2.14 -7.79 15.47
C ILE A 48 -1.47 -6.91 14.41
N LEU A 49 -1.46 -5.59 14.59
CA LEU A 49 -0.80 -4.67 13.66
C LEU A 49 0.71 -4.88 13.61
N ALA A 50 1.35 -5.12 14.77
CA ALA A 50 2.77 -5.41 14.86
C ALA A 50 3.15 -6.73 14.19
N GLU A 51 2.25 -7.72 14.18
CA GLU A 51 2.45 -8.98 13.45
C GLU A 51 2.12 -8.89 11.95
N LEU A 52 1.22 -7.97 11.57
CA LEU A 52 0.72 -7.79 10.21
C LEU A 52 1.69 -6.96 9.35
N PHE A 53 2.13 -5.81 9.84
CA PHE A 53 2.97 -4.88 9.08
C PHE A 53 4.46 -5.16 9.29
N GLY A 54 5.28 -4.88 8.27
CA GLY A 54 6.73 -4.97 8.38
C GLY A 54 7.29 -3.94 9.35
N ALA A 55 6.68 -2.75 9.38
CA ALA A 55 6.92 -1.74 10.41
C ALA A 55 5.70 -0.83 10.60
N LEU A 56 5.45 -0.43 11.84
CA LEU A 56 4.46 0.59 12.19
C LEU A 56 5.08 1.56 13.21
N GLY A 57 5.34 2.79 12.77
CA GLY A 57 5.94 3.81 13.61
C GLY A 57 5.02 4.27 14.75
N PRO A 58 5.60 4.82 15.84
CA PRO A 58 4.84 5.28 16.98
C PRO A 58 3.87 6.41 16.60
N GLY A 59 2.76 6.52 17.32
CA GLY A 59 1.73 7.54 17.06
C GLY A 59 0.86 7.25 15.82
N SER A 60 1.19 6.23 15.02
CA SER A 60 0.42 5.87 13.84
C SER A 60 -0.86 5.13 14.18
N ALA A 61 -1.94 5.46 13.48
CA ALA A 61 -3.25 4.86 13.65
C ALA A 61 -3.84 4.40 12.32
N VAL A 62 -4.23 3.14 12.27
CA VAL A 62 -4.95 2.53 11.13
C VAL A 62 -6.39 2.28 11.56
N ARG A 63 -7.36 2.59 10.70
CA ARG A 63 -8.77 2.27 10.95
C ARG A 63 -9.17 1.01 10.19
N ALA A 64 -9.74 0.05 10.92
CA ALA A 64 -10.39 -1.11 10.34
C ALA A 64 -11.67 -0.69 9.56
N PRO A 65 -11.96 -1.27 8.38
CA PRO A 65 -11.20 -2.35 7.76
C PRO A 65 -9.98 -1.84 6.99
N VAL A 66 -8.92 -2.64 6.98
CA VAL A 66 -7.75 -2.53 6.10
C VAL A 66 -7.57 -3.82 5.31
N TYR A 67 -7.07 -3.73 4.08
CA TYR A 67 -6.87 -4.88 3.20
C TYR A 67 -5.43 -4.92 2.68
N VAL A 68 -4.80 -6.10 2.74
CA VAL A 68 -3.41 -6.32 2.30
C VAL A 68 -3.26 -7.66 1.57
N ASP A 69 -2.20 -7.82 0.78
CA ASP A 69 -1.82 -9.12 0.23
C ASP A 69 -1.02 -9.94 1.25
N TYR A 70 0.08 -9.37 1.73
CA TYR A 70 1.02 -9.99 2.67
C TYR A 70 1.12 -9.21 3.99
N GLY A 71 0.92 -7.90 3.95
CA GLY A 71 1.07 -6.99 5.08
C GLY A 71 2.53 -6.73 5.47
N CYS A 72 3.35 -7.77 5.52
CA CYS A 72 4.72 -7.70 6.03
C CYS A 72 5.70 -6.96 5.12
N HIS A 73 5.30 -6.54 3.91
CA HIS A 73 6.11 -5.69 3.04
C HIS A 73 5.68 -4.21 3.08
N ILE A 74 4.83 -3.86 4.04
CA ILE A 74 4.39 -2.49 4.29
C ILE A 74 5.17 -1.93 5.48
N GLU A 75 5.86 -0.82 5.25
CA GLU A 75 6.60 -0.06 6.26
C GLU A 75 5.94 1.32 6.42
N ILE A 76 5.39 1.60 7.60
CA ILE A 76 4.71 2.85 7.95
C ILE A 76 5.55 3.62 8.98
N GLY A 77 5.84 4.88 8.69
CA GLY A 77 6.52 5.82 9.60
C GLY A 77 5.70 6.20 10.84
N ALA A 78 6.20 7.20 11.56
CA ALA A 78 5.56 7.74 12.77
C ALA A 78 4.41 8.70 12.43
N ASP A 79 3.49 8.87 13.38
CA ASP A 79 2.40 9.85 13.34
C ASP A 79 1.55 9.82 12.06
N CYS A 80 1.36 8.63 11.48
CA CYS A 80 0.55 8.43 10.29
C CYS A 80 -0.90 8.13 10.64
N PHE A 81 -1.83 8.54 9.77
CA PHE A 81 -3.25 8.24 9.94
C PHE A 81 -3.82 7.61 8.67
N PHE A 82 -4.39 6.42 8.80
CA PHE A 82 -5.10 5.73 7.73
C PHE A 82 -6.57 5.60 8.08
N ASN A 83 -7.41 6.21 7.24
CA ASN A 83 -8.84 6.15 7.42
C ASN A 83 -9.42 4.81 6.90
N PHE A 84 -10.73 4.64 7.04
CA PHE A 84 -11.45 3.40 6.74
C PHE A 84 -11.23 2.88 5.32
N GLY A 85 -11.14 1.56 5.15
CA GLY A 85 -11.24 0.89 3.86
C GLY A 85 -9.99 0.99 2.99
N CYS A 86 -8.83 1.31 3.57
CA CYS A 86 -7.59 1.37 2.81
C CYS A 86 -7.19 -0.03 2.28
N VAL A 87 -6.72 -0.07 1.03
CA VAL A 87 -6.19 -1.28 0.39
C VAL A 87 -4.71 -1.06 0.09
N MET A 88 -3.83 -1.99 0.49
CA MET A 88 -2.39 -1.91 0.30
C MET A 88 -1.89 -3.26 -0.26
N LEU A 89 -1.78 -3.36 -1.58
CA LEU A 89 -1.39 -4.60 -2.27
C LEU A 89 0.14 -4.68 -2.36
N ASP A 90 0.76 -5.33 -1.37
CA ASP A 90 2.19 -5.30 -1.06
C ASP A 90 2.97 -6.51 -1.59
N VAL A 91 2.68 -6.95 -2.84
CA VAL A 91 3.52 -7.95 -3.52
C VAL A 91 4.97 -7.45 -3.69
N CYS A 92 5.14 -6.13 -3.80
CA CYS A 92 6.42 -5.43 -3.68
C CYS A 92 6.36 -4.44 -2.51
N PRO A 93 7.51 -3.97 -1.99
CA PRO A 93 7.55 -3.05 -0.86
C PRO A 93 6.66 -1.81 -1.05
N ILE A 94 5.87 -1.49 -0.03
CA ILE A 94 5.16 -0.21 0.12
C ILE A 94 5.79 0.52 1.29
N ARG A 95 6.43 1.66 1.04
CA ARG A 95 7.10 2.46 2.06
C ARG A 95 6.40 3.79 2.25
N ILE A 96 6.11 4.14 3.50
CA ILE A 96 5.34 5.33 3.86
C ILE A 96 6.12 6.08 4.94
N GLY A 97 6.50 7.33 4.65
CA GLY A 97 7.22 8.20 5.56
C GLY A 97 6.37 8.68 6.75
N ASP A 98 6.94 9.57 7.56
CA ASP A 98 6.28 10.10 8.75
C ASP A 98 5.19 11.13 8.42
N ASN A 99 4.25 11.33 9.35
CA ASN A 99 3.20 12.35 9.28
C ASN A 99 2.26 12.24 8.06
N VAL A 100 2.09 11.06 7.48
CA VAL A 100 1.24 10.85 6.31
C VAL A 100 -0.23 10.73 6.73
N GLN A 101 -1.11 11.42 6.02
CA GLN A 101 -2.56 11.36 6.23
C GLN A 101 -3.26 10.76 5.02
N VAL A 102 -3.91 9.63 5.21
CA VAL A 102 -4.58 8.85 4.16
C VAL A 102 -6.09 8.86 4.37
N GLY A 103 -6.81 9.40 3.39
CA GLY A 103 -8.26 9.45 3.34
C GLY A 103 -8.91 8.06 3.21
N PRO A 104 -10.24 7.97 3.37
CA PRO A 104 -10.92 6.68 3.30
C PRO A 104 -10.88 6.10 1.88
N ASN A 105 -10.85 4.78 1.79
CA ASN A 105 -10.87 3.99 0.55
C ASN A 105 -9.68 4.29 -0.40
N VAL A 106 -8.57 4.82 0.11
CA VAL A 106 -7.34 4.96 -0.68
C VAL A 106 -6.75 3.59 -0.97
N GLN A 107 -6.18 3.43 -2.17
CA GLN A 107 -5.49 2.21 -2.57
C GLN A 107 -4.03 2.50 -2.92
N LEU A 108 -3.11 1.77 -2.28
CA LEU A 108 -1.68 1.76 -2.57
C LEU A 108 -1.36 0.43 -3.25
N LEU A 109 -1.02 0.46 -4.53
CA LEU A 109 -0.98 -0.74 -5.36
C LEU A 109 0.45 -1.00 -5.82
N ALA A 110 1.15 -1.95 -5.21
CA ALA A 110 2.45 -2.40 -5.72
C ALA A 110 2.32 -3.59 -6.68
N ALA A 111 1.17 -4.28 -6.67
CA ALA A 111 0.84 -5.36 -7.60
C ALA A 111 0.60 -4.89 -9.03
N ASP A 112 1.20 -5.57 -10.00
CA ASP A 112 1.01 -5.32 -11.43
C ASP A 112 0.91 -6.64 -12.20
N HIS A 113 0.62 -6.56 -13.49
CA HIS A 113 0.53 -7.73 -14.35
C HIS A 113 1.25 -7.54 -15.69
N PRO A 114 1.77 -8.63 -16.27
CA PRO A 114 2.34 -8.62 -17.62
C PRO A 114 1.36 -8.05 -18.66
N ARG A 115 1.90 -7.25 -19.59
CA ARG A 115 1.10 -6.64 -20.66
C ARG A 115 0.97 -7.54 -21.88
N ASP A 116 1.86 -8.50 -22.07
CA ASP A 116 1.72 -9.55 -23.08
C ASP A 116 0.73 -10.64 -22.63
N ALA A 117 0.05 -11.26 -23.59
CA ALA A 117 -0.97 -12.27 -23.30
C ALA A 117 -0.37 -13.59 -22.81
N GLU A 118 0.76 -14.01 -23.38
CA GLU A 118 1.42 -15.28 -23.06
C GLU A 118 1.78 -15.39 -21.58
N SER A 119 2.39 -14.34 -21.02
CA SER A 119 2.76 -14.33 -19.59
C SER A 119 1.53 -14.31 -18.68
N ARG A 120 0.45 -13.62 -19.07
CA ARG A 120 -0.81 -13.62 -18.31
C ARG A 120 -1.49 -14.98 -18.34
N ASP A 121 -1.52 -15.65 -19.50
CA ASP A 121 -2.10 -16.99 -19.66
C ASP A 121 -1.31 -18.04 -18.87
N ALA A 122 0.00 -17.82 -18.68
CA ALA A 122 0.84 -18.61 -17.80
C ALA A 122 0.60 -18.34 -16.30
N GLY A 123 -0.27 -17.38 -15.95
CA GLY A 123 -0.58 -17.00 -14.58
C GLY A 123 0.56 -16.27 -13.85
N LEU A 124 1.47 -15.64 -14.61
CA LEU A 124 2.58 -14.88 -14.02
C LEU A 124 2.12 -13.50 -13.56
N GLU A 125 2.70 -13.06 -12.45
CA GLU A 125 2.50 -11.74 -11.87
C GLU A 125 3.83 -11.00 -11.76
N ASN A 126 3.77 -9.68 -11.56
CA ASN A 126 4.92 -8.87 -11.21
C ASN A 126 4.51 -7.75 -10.24
N GLY A 127 5.49 -7.02 -9.73
CA GLY A 127 5.23 -5.90 -8.85
C GLY A 127 6.17 -4.74 -9.11
N ARG A 128 5.79 -3.55 -8.67
CA ARG A 128 6.62 -2.36 -8.68
C ARG A 128 6.39 -1.61 -7.36
N PRO A 129 7.45 -1.34 -6.57
CA PRO A 129 7.31 -0.77 -5.24
C PRO A 129 6.63 0.60 -5.27
N VAL A 130 5.92 0.94 -4.20
CA VAL A 130 5.29 2.26 -4.01
C VAL A 130 5.99 2.96 -2.86
N THR A 131 6.31 4.24 -3.04
CA THR A 131 6.94 5.06 -2.00
C THR A 131 6.12 6.32 -1.77
N ILE A 132 5.76 6.58 -0.52
CA ILE A 132 5.10 7.80 -0.07
C ILE A 132 6.07 8.52 0.86
N GLY A 133 6.43 9.75 0.50
CA GLY A 133 7.29 10.63 1.29
C GLY A 133 6.63 11.08 2.60
N ARG A 134 7.35 11.90 3.36
CA ARG A 134 6.84 12.44 4.63
C ARG A 134 5.80 13.55 4.40
N ASN A 135 4.90 13.72 5.37
CA ASN A 135 3.90 14.80 5.39
C ASN A 135 3.02 14.88 4.12
N VAL A 136 2.77 13.73 3.49
CA VAL A 136 1.87 13.63 2.33
C VAL A 136 0.42 13.56 2.81
N TRP A 137 -0.48 14.25 2.10
CA TRP A 137 -1.92 14.07 2.27
C TRP A 137 -2.55 13.42 1.04
N ILE A 138 -3.22 12.28 1.24
CA ILE A 138 -3.90 11.54 0.18
C ILE A 138 -5.41 11.62 0.40
N GLY A 139 -6.12 12.23 -0.54
CA GLY A 139 -7.57 12.39 -0.51
C GLY A 139 -8.31 11.07 -0.68
N ALA A 140 -9.58 11.07 -0.23
CA ALA A 140 -10.45 9.89 -0.27
C ALA A 140 -10.50 9.24 -1.67
N ALA A 141 -10.50 7.90 -1.70
CA ALA A 141 -10.65 7.10 -2.91
C ALA A 141 -9.58 7.36 -4.00
N ALA A 142 -8.41 7.92 -3.65
CA ALA A 142 -7.30 8.02 -4.58
C ALA A 142 -6.63 6.64 -4.79
N LEU A 143 -6.12 6.42 -6.00
CA LEU A 143 -5.37 5.24 -6.40
C LEU A 143 -3.91 5.64 -6.66
N ILE A 144 -2.97 5.05 -5.93
CA ILE A 144 -1.52 5.16 -6.18
C ILE A 144 -1.08 3.88 -6.89
N LEU A 145 -0.74 4.00 -8.17
CA LEU A 145 -0.46 2.86 -9.04
C LEU A 145 0.97 2.31 -8.86
N PRO A 146 1.27 1.11 -9.39
CA PRO A 146 2.56 0.46 -9.17
C PRO A 146 3.74 1.28 -9.68
N GLY A 147 4.81 1.30 -8.88
CA GLY A 147 6.05 2.01 -9.21
C GLY A 147 6.05 3.50 -8.90
N VAL A 148 4.94 4.05 -8.37
CA VAL A 148 4.83 5.49 -8.10
C VAL A 148 5.56 5.88 -6.82
N THR A 149 6.33 6.95 -6.92
CA THR A 149 6.86 7.72 -5.78
C THR A 149 6.07 9.02 -5.62
N VAL A 150 5.50 9.23 -4.43
CA VAL A 150 4.90 10.52 -4.03
C VAL A 150 5.90 11.23 -3.13
N GLY A 151 6.44 12.37 -3.60
CA GLY A 151 7.45 13.13 -2.87
C GLY A 151 6.90 13.79 -1.59
N ASP A 152 7.83 14.20 -0.73
CA ASP A 152 7.52 14.85 0.55
C ASP A 152 6.59 16.06 0.40
N ASP A 153 5.74 16.31 1.40
CA ASP A 153 4.83 17.47 1.46
C ASP A 153 3.81 17.55 0.30
N ALA A 154 3.68 16.50 -0.52
CA ALA A 154 2.75 16.47 -1.64
C ALA A 154 1.29 16.28 -1.19
N ILE A 155 0.35 16.74 -2.03
CA ILE A 155 -1.09 16.56 -1.84
C ILE A 155 -1.67 15.83 -3.04
N VAL A 156 -2.31 14.69 -2.79
CA VAL A 156 -3.09 13.93 -3.77
C VAL A 156 -4.57 14.20 -3.54
N GLY A 157 -5.26 14.75 -4.53
CA GLY A 157 -6.68 15.02 -4.46
C GLY A 157 -7.54 13.76 -4.36
N ALA A 158 -8.75 13.91 -3.81
CA ALA A 158 -9.71 12.80 -3.76
C ALA A 158 -10.05 12.27 -5.15
N GLY A 159 -10.19 10.96 -5.28
CA GLY A 159 -10.48 10.26 -6.54
C GLY A 159 -9.37 10.32 -7.59
N ALA A 160 -8.18 10.82 -7.24
CA ALA A 160 -7.07 10.90 -8.19
C ALA A 160 -6.55 9.50 -8.57
N VAL A 161 -6.19 9.31 -9.84
CA VAL A 161 -5.52 8.09 -10.33
C VAL A 161 -4.07 8.45 -10.66
N VAL A 162 -3.18 8.25 -9.70
CA VAL A 162 -1.78 8.63 -9.78
C VAL A 162 -1.01 7.56 -10.55
N THR A 163 -0.68 7.89 -11.80
CA THR A 163 -0.03 6.98 -12.77
C THR A 163 1.47 7.23 -12.92
N HIS A 164 1.98 8.31 -12.34
CA HIS A 164 3.36 8.79 -12.46
C HIS A 164 3.77 9.42 -11.13
N ASP A 165 5.08 9.53 -10.92
CA ASP A 165 5.64 10.16 -9.72
C ASP A 165 5.10 11.58 -9.49
N VAL A 166 4.90 11.90 -8.22
CA VAL A 166 4.44 13.22 -7.78
C VAL A 166 5.63 13.95 -7.16
N PRO A 167 6.05 15.11 -7.70
CA PRO A 167 7.14 15.87 -7.11
C PRO A 167 6.83 16.31 -5.67
N ALA A 168 7.88 16.50 -4.86
CA ALA A 168 7.73 17.04 -3.51
C ALA A 168 7.03 18.42 -3.53
N GLY A 169 6.14 18.65 -2.57
CA GLY A 169 5.32 19.86 -2.44
C GLY A 169 4.27 20.06 -3.54
N ALA A 170 4.20 19.17 -4.54
CA ALA A 170 3.22 19.29 -5.60
C ALA A 170 1.82 18.91 -5.14
N ARG A 171 0.82 19.48 -5.79
CA ARG A 171 -0.58 19.10 -5.62
C ARG A 171 -1.05 18.45 -6.91
N VAL A 172 -1.63 17.26 -6.85
CA VAL A 172 -2.13 16.54 -8.02
C VAL A 172 -3.59 16.15 -7.85
N ALA A 173 -4.36 16.13 -8.93
CA ALA A 173 -5.73 15.60 -8.94
C ALA A 173 -6.12 15.11 -10.34
N GLY A 174 -7.23 14.36 -10.41
CA GLY A 174 -7.83 13.89 -11.67
C GLY A 174 -7.47 12.44 -12.04
N ASN A 175 -8.05 11.98 -13.14
CA ASN A 175 -7.79 10.67 -13.73
C ASN A 175 -7.44 10.84 -15.22
N PRO A 176 -6.16 10.66 -15.61
CA PRO A 176 -5.02 10.42 -14.73
C PRO A 176 -4.62 11.70 -13.99
N ALA A 177 -3.99 11.56 -12.82
CA ALA A 177 -3.64 12.70 -11.98
C ALA A 177 -2.67 13.66 -12.69
N ARG A 178 -2.86 14.96 -12.51
CA ARG A 178 -2.01 16.02 -13.06
C ARG A 178 -1.69 17.05 -11.99
N VAL A 179 -0.51 17.64 -12.08
CA VAL A 179 -0.10 18.76 -11.21
C VAL A 179 -1.08 19.92 -11.41
N LEU A 180 -1.58 20.42 -10.29
CA LEU A 180 -2.46 21.57 -10.23
C LEU A 180 -1.62 22.87 -10.18
N PRO A 181 -2.13 23.97 -10.74
CA PRO A 181 -1.48 25.28 -10.61
C PRO A 181 -1.24 25.66 -9.14
N ALA A 182 -0.22 26.47 -8.90
CA ALA A 182 -0.05 27.15 -7.62
C ALA A 182 -1.31 27.99 -7.33
N ARG A 183 -1.68 28.09 -6.04
CA ARG A 183 -2.83 28.88 -5.60
C ARG A 183 -2.35 30.29 -5.30
#